data_AF-A0A7K9TYG9-F1
#
_entry.id   AF-A0A7K9TYG9-F1
#
_cell.length_a   1.000
_cell.length_b   1.000
_cell.length_c   1.000
_cell.angle_alpha   90.00
_cell.angle_beta   90.00
_cell.angle_gamma   90.00
#
_symmetry.space_group_name_H-M   'P 1'
#
loop_
_entity.id
_entity.type
_entity.pdbx_description
1 polymer ?
#
loop_
_entity_poly.entity_id
_entity_poly.type
_entity_poly.pdbx_seq_one_letter_code
_entity_poly.pdbx_strand_id
1 'polypeptide(L)'
;GKVAVSKIVDYLRHTTSRGLEDTGLEELCNMLDPDQQDVSMDLETFHSIMKEWIEDCKRKWEDGATEGPTASMEELEFKVHKNASEAKEMPVQMNVTAGSLEAFGGDVSKGDIDASDLINCVADLQYKNHKLQEENNKLKLTLEAADETNNKLQSDNEDLHQQIKSIQHSVLKDKSLEEELEETKANLNLSEQKRQQILCQNKQLEKENQCLIIKITSLQEENIRNSVDTDGLKEKILELSKNAEELQIQAHIYETTLVNKEASLIQKEQAIRELKLTVVEFSSIIETQRAEKKKLVETLQHMQQELILNGLNFPLCKFHSNIPEEMNSLHHELELAQSSEITKTEWRSLDETLNREVLILLQGPEYAGEKFKTIMQNLVSGRAYVN
;
A
#
# COMPACT_ATOMS: atom_id res chain seq x y z
N GLY A 1 14.17 -2.42 4.81
CA GLY A 1 14.43 -1.30 3.86
C GLY A 1 15.74 -0.64 4.24
N LYS A 2 16.37 0.09 3.31
CA LYS A 2 17.59 0.87 3.59
C LYS A 2 17.26 2.37 3.57
N VAL A 3 17.82 3.14 4.48
CA VAL A 3 17.57 4.58 4.63
C VAL A 3 18.92 5.30 4.66
N ALA A 4 19.02 6.42 3.94
CA ALA A 4 20.22 7.27 3.92
C ALA A 4 20.44 7.95 5.28
N VAL A 5 21.70 8.11 5.69
CA VAL A 5 22.08 8.68 6.98
C VAL A 5 21.55 10.11 7.13
N SER A 6 21.60 10.91 6.08
CA SER A 6 21.05 12.27 6.03
C SER A 6 19.60 12.33 6.49
N LYS A 7 18.75 11.42 6.00
CA LYS A 7 17.32 11.35 6.37
C LYS A 7 17.10 10.90 7.81
N ILE A 8 17.97 10.02 8.33
CA ILE A 8 17.92 9.55 9.72
C ILE A 8 18.29 10.70 10.66
N VAL A 9 19.37 11.42 10.36
CA VAL A 9 19.86 12.56 11.16
C VAL A 9 18.85 13.71 11.11
N ASP A 10 18.28 14.02 9.95
CA ASP A 10 17.23 15.04 9.82
C ASP A 10 15.99 14.68 10.65
N TYR A 11 15.56 13.41 10.61
CA TYR A 11 14.44 12.94 11.42
C TYR A 11 14.75 13.04 12.93
N LEU A 12 15.95 12.67 13.36
CA LEU A 12 16.38 12.78 14.75
C LEU A 12 16.45 14.24 15.21
N ARG A 13 16.94 15.14 14.36
CA ARG A 13 17.00 16.58 14.63
C ARG A 13 15.62 17.16 14.85
N HIS A 14 14.65 16.80 14.00
CA HIS A 14 13.27 17.26 14.12
C HIS A 14 12.52 16.66 15.31
N THR A 15 12.77 15.40 15.67
CA THR A 15 12.05 14.72 16.75
C THR A 15 12.60 15.03 18.13
N THR A 16 13.89 15.33 18.25
CA THR A 16 14.55 15.59 19.54
C THR A 16 14.67 17.08 19.89
N SER A 17 14.26 17.98 18.98
CA SER A 17 14.38 19.44 19.14
C SER A 17 15.81 19.91 19.49
N ARG A 18 16.82 19.14 19.06
CA ARG A 18 18.25 19.42 19.27
C ARG A 18 18.77 20.30 18.12
N GLY A 19 19.39 21.43 18.47
CA GLY A 19 19.86 22.46 17.54
C GLY A 19 21.14 22.09 16.76
N LEU A 20 21.63 23.01 15.94
CA LEU A 20 22.88 22.86 15.16
C LEU A 20 24.13 22.79 16.05
N GLU A 21 24.05 23.24 17.31
CA GLU A 21 25.16 23.27 18.27
C GLU A 21 25.20 22.02 19.18
N ASP A 22 24.36 21.01 18.94
CA ASP A 22 24.38 19.78 19.72
C ASP A 22 25.52 18.85 19.28
N THR A 23 26.62 18.89 20.03
CA THR A 23 27.79 18.02 19.84
C THR A 23 27.44 16.53 19.88
N GLY A 24 26.40 16.13 20.62
CA GLY A 24 26.01 14.72 20.70
C GLY A 24 25.40 14.17 19.41
N LEU A 25 24.67 15.00 18.66
CA LEU A 25 24.05 14.59 17.39
C LEU A 25 25.08 14.53 16.25
N GLU A 26 26.08 15.41 16.29
CA GLU A 26 27.21 15.40 15.35
C GLU A 26 28.10 14.16 15.54
N GLU A 27 28.37 13.77 16.79
CA GLU A 27 29.09 12.53 17.12
C GLU A 27 28.34 11.28 16.61
N LEU A 28 27.01 11.26 16.75
CA LEU A 28 26.18 10.19 16.20
C LEU A 28 26.24 10.17 14.66
N CYS A 29 26.22 11.33 14.00
CA CYS A 29 26.37 11.42 12.55
C CYS A 29 27.72 10.82 12.08
N ASN A 30 28.81 11.12 12.78
CA ASN A 30 30.14 10.57 12.48
C ASN A 30 30.25 9.06 12.70
N MET A 31 29.49 8.48 13.64
CA MET A 31 29.43 7.02 13.81
C MET A 31 28.54 6.32 12.78
N LEU A 32 27.51 7.00 12.31
CA LEU A 32 26.62 6.49 11.27
C LEU A 32 27.27 6.54 9.88
N ASP A 33 28.09 7.56 9.61
CA ASP A 33 28.75 7.77 8.32
C ASP A 33 30.14 8.42 8.49
N PRO A 34 31.17 7.63 8.84
CA PRO A 34 32.52 8.15 9.10
C PRO A 34 33.20 8.75 7.87
N ASP A 35 32.80 8.34 6.67
CA ASP A 35 33.33 8.81 5.40
C ASP A 35 32.49 9.95 4.77
N GLN A 36 31.38 10.35 5.42
CA GLN A 36 30.42 11.37 4.95
C GLN A 36 29.92 11.13 3.51
N GLN A 37 29.68 9.86 3.15
CA GLN A 37 29.22 9.46 1.81
C GLN A 37 27.71 9.24 1.68
N ASP A 38 26.95 9.56 2.73
CA ASP A 38 25.51 9.37 2.89
C ASP A 38 25.08 7.92 2.58
N VAL A 39 25.74 6.97 3.22
CA VAL A 39 25.53 5.54 2.98
C VAL A 39 24.11 5.12 3.40
N SER A 40 23.42 4.38 2.53
CA SER A 40 22.12 3.81 2.91
C SER A 40 22.31 2.59 3.83
N MET A 41 21.80 2.66 5.05
CA MET A 41 21.92 1.61 6.06
C MET A 41 20.59 0.90 6.33
N ASP A 42 20.66 -0.37 6.72
CA ASP A 42 19.50 -1.13 7.18
C ASP A 42 19.23 -0.90 8.68
N LEU A 43 18.05 -1.37 9.12
CA LEU A 43 17.56 -1.18 10.48
C LEU A 43 18.44 -1.87 11.53
N GLU A 44 19.04 -3.01 11.20
CA GLU A 44 19.89 -3.78 12.11
C GLU A 44 21.22 -3.06 12.37
N THR A 45 21.83 -2.53 11.31
CA THR A 45 23.04 -1.71 11.38
C THR A 45 22.77 -0.44 12.17
N PHE A 46 21.65 0.25 11.89
CA PHE A 46 21.25 1.44 12.64
C PHE A 46 21.06 1.15 14.14
N HIS A 47 20.36 0.08 14.51
CA HIS A 47 20.17 -0.30 15.91
C HIS A 47 21.49 -0.65 16.60
N SER A 48 22.42 -1.28 15.88
CA SER A 48 23.74 -1.64 16.43
C SER A 48 24.55 -0.38 16.77
N ILE A 49 24.60 0.58 15.84
CA ILE A 49 25.31 1.86 16.03
C ILE A 49 24.62 2.72 17.11
N MET A 50 23.29 2.78 17.11
CA MET A 50 22.54 3.50 18.15
C MET A 50 22.78 2.93 19.55
N LYS A 51 22.87 1.60 19.67
CA LYS A 51 23.17 0.94 20.94
C LYS A 51 24.58 1.30 21.43
N GLU A 52 25.56 1.27 20.52
CA GLU A 52 26.94 1.66 20.81
C GLU A 52 27.03 3.14 21.24
N TRP A 53 26.31 4.04 20.56
CA TRP A 53 26.26 5.45 20.92
C TRP A 53 25.63 5.69 22.29
N ILE A 54 24.53 5.00 22.62
CA ILE A 54 23.90 5.09 23.95
C ILE A 54 24.85 4.60 25.04
N GLU A 55 25.58 3.50 24.77
CA GLU A 55 26.62 3.01 25.68
C GLU A 55 27.78 4.01 25.83
N ASP A 56 28.17 4.69 24.74
CA ASP A 56 29.22 5.72 24.77
C ASP A 56 28.78 6.98 25.53
N CYS A 57 27.54 7.44 25.33
CA CYS A 57 26.95 8.51 26.14
C CYS A 57 26.92 8.16 27.63
N LYS A 58 26.60 6.90 27.96
CA LYS A 58 26.60 6.44 29.35
C LYS A 58 28.02 6.43 29.95
N ARG A 59 29.03 5.98 29.19
CA ARG A 59 30.43 6.04 29.61
C ARG A 59 30.92 7.48 29.81
N LYS A 60 30.62 8.39 28.89
CA LYS A 60 30.95 9.83 29.02
C LYS A 60 30.33 10.46 30.26
N TRP A 61 29.11 10.05 30.63
CA TRP A 61 28.46 10.50 31.86
C TRP A 61 29.12 9.94 33.13
N GLU A 62 29.60 8.69 33.09
CA GLU A 62 30.33 8.07 34.20
C GLU A 62 31.76 8.62 34.37
N ASP A 63 32.48 8.93 33.28
CA ASP A 63 33.83 9.52 33.32
C ASP A 63 33.82 11.02 33.65
N GLY A 64 32.79 11.77 33.20
CA GLY A 64 32.63 13.20 33.47
C GLY A 64 32.30 13.55 34.93
N ALA A 65 31.96 12.56 35.77
CA ALA A 65 31.72 12.75 37.19
C ALA A 65 33.01 12.84 38.04
N THR A 66 34.20 12.65 37.43
CA THR A 66 35.48 12.55 38.16
C THR A 66 36.35 13.83 38.10
N GLU A 67 35.96 14.86 37.34
CA GLU A 67 36.67 16.16 37.35
C GLU A 67 35.70 17.30 37.76
N GLY A 68 35.82 17.75 39.03
CA GLY A 68 34.89 18.63 39.74
C GLY A 68 34.81 20.10 39.27
N PRO A 69 34.04 20.98 39.97
CA PRO A 69 34.23 21.26 41.40
C PRO A 69 32.93 21.43 42.24
N THR A 70 32.98 20.85 43.44
CA THR A 70 32.32 21.34 44.69
C THR A 70 30.89 21.90 44.59
N ALA A 71 29.91 21.06 44.90
CA ALA A 71 28.77 21.47 45.71
C ALA A 71 28.24 20.24 46.46
N SER A 72 28.70 20.13 47.70
CA SER A 72 28.14 19.29 48.75
C SER A 72 26.61 19.43 48.79
N MET A 73 25.90 18.30 48.67
CA MET A 73 24.52 18.17 49.14
C MET A 73 24.30 16.81 49.81
N GLU A 74 25.29 16.41 50.62
CA GLU A 74 25.17 15.38 51.66
C GLU A 74 25.83 15.91 52.94
N GLU A 75 25.47 17.12 53.33
CA GLU A 75 25.75 17.64 54.68
C GLU A 75 24.70 18.70 55.04
N LEU A 76 23.43 18.28 55.14
CA LEU A 76 22.39 19.13 55.69
C LEU A 76 21.37 18.30 56.47
N GLU A 77 21.79 17.78 57.64
CA GLU A 77 20.90 17.57 58.81
C GLU A 77 21.67 17.04 60.05
N PHE A 78 22.71 17.74 60.52
CA PHE A 78 23.02 17.74 61.96
C PHE A 78 23.89 18.93 62.37
N LYS A 79 23.28 20.12 62.42
CA LYS A 79 23.88 21.26 63.15
C LYS A 79 22.83 22.15 63.79
N VAL A 80 22.03 21.57 64.70
CA VAL A 80 21.31 22.36 65.71
C VAL A 80 22.19 22.48 66.95
N HIS A 81 22.95 23.56 66.96
CA HIS A 81 23.11 24.46 68.10
C HIS A 81 23.49 23.81 69.45
N LYS A 82 24.81 23.66 69.60
CA LYS A 82 25.49 23.91 70.86
C LYS A 82 25.20 25.36 71.27
N ASN A 83 24.39 25.55 72.31
CA ASN A 83 24.64 26.46 73.45
C ASN A 83 23.38 26.67 74.30
N ALA A 84 23.61 26.70 75.61
CA ALA A 84 22.74 27.17 76.69
C ALA A 84 21.64 26.21 77.18
N SER A 85 22.04 25.30 78.06
CA SER A 85 21.61 25.44 79.46
C SER A 85 22.64 24.78 80.36
N GLU A 86 23.64 25.59 80.72
CA GLU A 86 24.29 25.51 82.03
C GLU A 86 23.20 25.65 83.10
N ALA A 87 22.54 24.55 83.43
CA ALA A 87 21.80 24.40 84.66
C ALA A 87 22.63 23.48 85.56
N LYS A 88 23.75 24.04 86.01
CA LYS A 88 24.23 23.91 87.39
C LYS A 88 23.81 22.59 88.04
N GLU A 89 24.52 21.51 87.73
CA GLU A 89 24.74 20.48 88.74
C GLU A 89 25.46 21.19 89.89
N MET A 90 24.66 21.75 90.80
CA MET A 90 25.10 21.95 92.16
C MET A 90 25.40 20.53 92.65
N PRO A 91 26.65 20.19 93.00
CA PRO A 91 26.78 19.21 94.05
C PRO A 91 26.01 19.85 95.21
N VAL A 92 24.93 19.22 95.65
CA VAL A 92 24.55 19.37 97.06
C VAL A 92 25.66 18.65 97.82
N GLN A 93 26.81 19.33 97.85
CA GLN A 93 27.71 19.35 98.96
C GLN A 93 26.78 19.74 100.12
N MET A 94 26.22 18.73 100.79
CA MET A 94 25.76 18.94 102.15
C MET A 94 27.03 19.21 102.93
N ASN A 95 27.41 20.48 102.88
CA ASN A 95 28.14 21.17 103.91
C ASN A 95 27.22 21.09 105.11
N VAL A 96 27.20 19.95 105.78
CA VAL A 96 26.94 19.94 107.21
C VAL A 96 28.17 20.60 107.80
N THR A 97 28.24 21.92 107.65
CA THR A 97 28.92 22.74 108.64
C THR A 97 28.27 22.28 109.94
N ALA A 98 29.07 21.55 110.73
CA ALA A 98 28.81 21.35 112.13
C ALA A 98 28.66 22.76 112.72
N GLY A 99 27.43 23.27 112.64
CA GLY A 99 27.04 24.54 113.19
C GLY A 99 27.13 24.36 114.67
N SER A 100 28.27 24.80 115.20
CA SER A 100 28.49 25.28 116.55
C SER A 100 27.41 24.81 117.51
N LEU A 101 27.73 23.70 118.19
CA LEU A 101 27.20 23.38 119.50
C LEU A 101 27.71 24.46 120.47
N GLU A 102 27.31 25.70 120.27
CA GLU A 102 27.49 26.79 121.22
C GLU A 102 26.43 26.60 122.28
N ALA A 103 26.83 25.83 123.29
CA ALA A 103 26.82 26.27 124.67
C ALA A 103 25.69 27.28 124.99
N PHE A 104 24.50 26.74 125.24
CA PHE A 104 23.78 27.14 126.44
C PHE A 104 24.17 26.17 127.56
N GLY A 105 25.45 26.28 127.97
CA GLY A 105 25.83 26.07 129.36
C GLY A 105 25.27 27.25 130.14
N GLY A 106 23.99 27.17 130.48
CA GLY A 106 23.32 28.09 131.39
C GLY A 106 23.32 27.46 132.77
N ASP A 107 24.06 28.11 133.68
CA ASP A 107 24.27 27.83 135.09
C ASP A 107 23.46 26.68 135.73
N VAL A 108 24.19 25.73 136.31
CA VAL A 108 23.70 24.88 137.40
C VAL A 108 23.36 25.81 138.56
N SER A 109 22.14 26.34 138.56
CA SER A 109 21.59 27.06 139.71
C SER A 109 21.47 26.05 140.85
N LYS A 110 22.45 26.13 141.73
CA LYS A 110 22.59 25.43 143.00
C LYS A 110 21.56 25.97 144.00
N GLY A 111 20.31 25.96 143.61
CA GLY A 111 19.16 25.96 144.51
C GLY A 111 18.65 24.53 144.55
N ASP A 112 18.26 24.03 145.72
CA ASP A 112 17.63 22.73 145.89
C ASP A 112 16.50 22.59 144.84
N ILE A 113 16.79 21.92 143.73
CA ILE A 113 15.77 21.37 142.86
C ILE A 113 15.17 20.28 143.71
N ASP A 114 14.07 20.62 144.36
CA ASP A 114 13.24 19.69 145.09
C ASP A 114 12.98 18.50 144.16
N ALA A 115 13.06 17.27 144.69
CA ALA A 115 12.96 16.06 143.88
C ALA A 115 11.70 16.08 143.00
N SER A 116 10.66 16.79 143.43
CA SER A 116 9.42 17.09 142.70
C SER A 116 9.63 17.82 141.37
N ASP A 117 10.46 18.86 141.29
CA ASP A 117 10.66 19.65 140.06
C ASP A 117 11.47 18.86 139.00
N LEU A 118 12.43 18.05 139.45
CA LEU A 118 13.17 17.14 138.58
C LEU A 118 12.28 16.01 138.05
N ILE A 119 11.43 15.43 138.90
CA ILE A 119 10.43 14.42 138.51
C ILE A 119 9.47 15.01 137.45
N ASN A 120 9.02 16.26 137.62
CA ASN A 120 8.10 16.90 136.68
C ASN A 120 8.78 17.20 135.33
N CYS A 121 10.04 17.65 135.34
CA CYS A 121 10.84 17.84 134.12
C CYS A 121 11.09 16.51 133.38
N VAL A 122 11.39 15.44 134.12
CA VAL A 122 11.54 14.08 133.56
C VAL A 122 10.22 13.59 132.95
N ALA A 123 9.07 13.81 133.61
CA ALA A 123 7.76 13.44 133.08
C ALA A 123 7.41 14.21 131.79
N ASP A 124 7.67 15.51 131.75
CA ASP A 124 7.47 16.35 130.55
C ASP A 124 8.37 15.92 129.38
N LEU A 125 9.63 15.60 129.66
CA LEU A 125 10.56 15.06 128.66
C LEU A 125 10.12 13.69 128.17
N GLN A 126 9.66 12.80 129.05
CA GLN A 126 9.11 11.49 128.68
C GLN A 126 7.88 11.64 127.79
N TYR A 127 6.96 12.55 128.14
CA TYR A 127 5.78 12.86 127.32
C TYR A 127 6.17 13.44 125.96
N LYS A 128 7.08 14.41 125.91
CA LYS A 128 7.58 14.99 124.63
C LYS A 128 8.29 13.96 123.77
N ASN A 129 9.08 13.07 124.37
CA ASN A 129 9.75 11.99 123.65
C ASN A 129 8.72 10.97 123.10
N HIS A 130 7.73 10.58 123.90
CA HIS A 130 6.64 9.71 123.44
C HIS A 130 5.88 10.34 122.26
N LYS A 131 5.54 11.64 122.35
CA LYS A 131 4.88 12.37 121.27
C LYS A 131 5.75 12.49 120.01
N LEU A 132 7.05 12.76 120.17
CA LEU A 132 8.01 12.76 119.04
C LEU A 132 8.09 11.38 118.38
N GLN A 133 8.00 10.30 119.17
CA GLN A 133 8.02 8.94 118.64
C GLN A 133 6.73 8.60 117.89
N GLU A 134 5.56 9.03 118.36
CA GLU A 134 4.30 8.94 117.61
C GLU A 134 4.36 9.70 116.29
N GLU A 135 4.83 10.96 116.30
CA GLU A 135 5.00 11.75 115.07
C GLU A 135 6.03 11.13 114.13
N ASN A 136 7.15 10.58 114.64
CA ASN A 136 8.10 9.84 113.82
C ASN A 136 7.47 8.59 113.17
N ASN A 137 6.65 7.84 113.91
CA ASN A 137 5.95 6.68 113.36
C ASN A 137 4.94 7.11 112.28
N LYS A 138 4.22 8.21 112.51
CA LYS A 138 3.29 8.78 111.53
C LYS A 138 4.01 9.26 110.27
N LEU A 139 5.11 9.99 110.42
CA LEU A 139 5.96 10.42 109.30
C LEU A 139 6.49 9.23 108.52
N LYS A 140 6.92 8.17 109.20
CA LYS A 140 7.38 6.93 108.58
C LYS A 140 6.28 6.27 107.74
N LEU A 141 5.07 6.12 108.28
CA LEU A 141 3.93 5.58 107.52
C LEU A 141 3.57 6.45 106.31
N THR A 142 3.60 7.78 106.44
CA THR A 142 3.34 8.67 105.31
C THR A 142 4.45 8.60 104.26
N LEU A 143 5.71 8.39 104.67
CA LEU A 143 6.84 8.21 103.78
C LEU A 143 6.72 6.88 103.03
N GLU A 144 6.41 5.78 103.72
CA GLU A 144 6.17 4.46 103.11
C GLU A 144 5.02 4.52 102.08
N ALA A 145 3.91 5.18 102.42
CA ALA A 145 2.80 5.38 101.49
C ALA A 145 3.21 6.24 100.28
N ALA A 146 4.01 7.29 100.49
CA ALA A 146 4.54 8.11 99.40
C ALA A 146 5.49 7.31 98.49
N ASP A 147 6.40 6.50 99.06
CA ASP A 147 7.31 5.64 98.32
C ASP A 147 6.56 4.60 97.48
N GLU A 148 5.50 3.99 98.02
CA GLU A 148 4.67 3.04 97.27
C GLU A 148 3.93 3.71 96.10
N THR A 149 3.40 4.93 96.31
CA THR A 149 2.81 5.71 95.20
C THR A 149 3.85 6.12 94.16
N ASN A 150 5.07 6.47 94.56
CA ASN A 150 6.14 6.86 93.65
C ASN A 150 6.63 5.67 92.81
N ASN A 151 6.79 4.48 93.42
CA ASN A 151 7.10 3.25 92.70
C ASN A 151 6.02 2.89 91.68
N LYS A 152 4.73 3.09 92.04
CA LYS A 152 3.62 2.87 91.11
C LYS A 152 3.66 3.85 89.93
N LEU A 153 3.89 5.13 90.19
CA LEU A 153 4.03 6.15 89.15
C LEU A 153 5.24 5.87 88.24
N GLN A 154 6.36 5.40 88.80
CA GLN A 154 7.52 5.03 88.01
C GLN A 154 7.21 3.87 87.06
N SER A 155 6.55 2.81 87.53
CA SER A 155 6.08 1.70 86.70
C SER A 155 5.13 2.17 85.60
N ASP A 156 4.16 3.03 85.91
CA ASP A 156 3.22 3.56 84.92
C ASP A 156 3.93 4.43 83.87
N ASN A 157 4.98 5.16 84.26
CA ASN A 157 5.79 5.98 83.36
C ASN A 157 6.65 5.11 82.41
N GLU A 158 7.20 4.00 82.92
CA GLU A 158 7.90 2.99 82.10
C GLU A 158 6.96 2.34 81.08
N ASP A 159 5.75 1.97 81.50
CA ASP A 159 4.71 1.40 80.63
C ASP A 159 4.28 2.39 79.54
N LEU A 160 4.04 3.65 79.90
CA LEU A 160 3.73 4.71 78.94
C LEU A 160 4.87 4.94 77.95
N HIS A 161 6.11 4.92 78.42
CA HIS A 161 7.26 5.07 77.54
C HIS A 161 7.36 3.92 76.53
N GLN A 162 7.10 2.68 76.96
CA GLN A 162 7.06 1.52 76.08
C GLN A 162 5.90 1.60 75.07
N GLN A 163 4.74 2.08 75.49
CA GLN A 163 3.61 2.35 74.58
C GLN A 163 3.96 3.40 73.53
N ILE A 164 4.61 4.51 73.91
CA ILE A 164 5.06 5.55 72.98
C ILE A 164 6.03 4.96 71.95
N LYS A 165 7.00 4.13 72.36
CA LYS A 165 7.93 3.48 71.43
C LYS A 165 7.19 2.55 70.45
N SER A 166 6.21 1.79 70.92
CA SER A 166 5.40 0.91 70.08
C SER A 166 4.58 1.71 69.06
N ILE A 167 3.94 2.80 69.49
CA ILE A 167 3.17 3.69 68.62
C ILE A 167 4.10 4.33 67.57
N GLN A 168 5.27 4.83 67.98
CA GLN A 168 6.25 5.41 67.05
C GLN A 168 6.68 4.40 65.99
N HIS A 169 6.97 3.16 66.37
CA HIS A 169 7.29 2.09 65.42
C HIS A 169 6.12 1.80 64.47
N SER A 170 4.88 1.75 64.97
CA SER A 170 3.69 1.57 64.12
C SER A 170 3.53 2.70 63.11
N VAL A 171 3.71 3.95 63.54
CA VAL A 171 3.60 5.13 62.65
C VAL A 171 4.63 5.11 61.54
N LEU A 172 5.87 4.69 61.82
CA LEU A 172 6.90 4.54 60.78
C LEU A 172 6.53 3.47 59.76
N LYS A 173 5.98 2.34 60.23
CA LYS A 173 5.49 1.28 59.34
C LYS A 173 4.32 1.76 58.48
N ASP A 174 3.38 2.51 59.05
CA ASP A 174 2.24 3.04 58.31
C ASP A 174 2.68 4.02 57.21
N LYS A 175 3.67 4.88 57.48
CA LYS A 175 4.27 5.77 56.46
C LYS A 175 4.90 5.00 55.31
N SER A 176 5.66 3.94 55.60
CA SER A 176 6.27 3.10 54.56
C SER A 176 5.20 2.42 53.69
N LEU A 177 4.09 1.97 54.29
CA LEU A 177 2.97 1.38 53.54
C LEU A 177 2.21 2.42 52.70
N GLU A 178 2.10 3.66 53.18
CA GLU A 178 1.53 4.77 52.43
C GLU A 178 2.36 5.10 51.18
N GLU A 179 3.69 5.10 51.29
CA GLU A 179 4.60 5.28 50.16
C GLU A 179 4.47 4.13 49.13
N GLU A 180 4.46 2.87 49.58
CA GLU A 180 4.22 1.71 48.70
C GLU A 180 2.86 1.79 47.99
N LEU A 181 1.82 2.29 48.67
CA LEU A 181 0.49 2.46 48.09
C LEU A 181 0.46 3.55 47.01
N GLU A 182 1.10 4.69 47.23
CA GLU A 182 1.17 5.74 46.21
C GLU A 182 2.06 5.31 45.01
N GLU A 183 3.14 4.55 45.24
CA GLU A 183 3.94 3.97 44.15
C GLU A 183 3.12 2.99 43.30
N THR A 184 2.42 2.05 43.94
CA THR A 184 1.58 1.07 43.22
C THR A 184 0.45 1.74 42.44
N LYS A 185 -0.14 2.80 42.98
CA LYS A 185 -1.15 3.63 42.29
C LYS A 185 -0.56 4.38 41.09
N ALA A 186 0.64 4.94 41.20
CA ALA A 186 1.33 5.56 40.08
C ALA A 186 1.63 4.53 38.96
N ASN A 187 2.10 3.34 39.34
CA ASN A 187 2.34 2.23 38.42
C ASN A 187 1.06 1.74 37.73
N LEU A 188 -0.05 1.64 38.46
CA LEU A 188 -1.36 1.29 37.91
C LEU A 188 -1.81 2.31 36.86
N ASN A 189 -1.71 3.61 37.17
CA ASN A 189 -2.07 4.68 36.24
C ASN A 189 -1.24 4.64 34.95
N LEU A 190 0.08 4.43 35.06
CA LEU A 190 0.95 4.29 33.90
C LEU A 190 0.59 3.07 33.04
N SER A 191 0.31 1.93 33.69
CA SER A 191 -0.12 0.72 33.00
C SER A 191 -1.46 0.91 32.28
N GLU A 192 -2.42 1.59 32.92
CA GLU A 192 -3.70 1.93 32.30
C GLU A 192 -3.54 2.88 31.10
N GLN A 193 -2.68 3.90 31.20
CA GLN A 193 -2.38 4.78 30.07
C GLN A 193 -1.78 4.00 28.89
N LYS A 194 -0.82 3.10 29.14
CA LYS A 194 -0.25 2.22 28.10
C LYS A 194 -1.31 1.32 27.48
N ARG A 195 -2.20 0.74 28.30
CA ARG A 195 -3.33 -0.07 27.84
C ARG A 195 -4.25 0.72 26.90
N GLN A 196 -4.58 1.96 27.25
CA GLN A 196 -5.40 2.84 26.41
C GLN A 196 -4.69 3.19 25.09
N GLN A 197 -3.39 3.46 25.12
CA GLN A 197 -2.59 3.73 23.92
C GLN A 197 -2.61 2.53 22.95
N ILE A 198 -2.36 1.32 23.45
CA ILE A 198 -2.40 0.08 22.65
C ILE A 198 -3.81 -0.14 22.09
N LEU A 199 -4.85 0.14 22.86
CA LEU A 199 -6.24 0.02 22.39
C LEU A 199 -6.54 0.98 21.24
N CYS A 200 -6.09 2.23 21.33
CA CYS A 200 -6.21 3.21 20.24
C CYS A 200 -5.45 2.77 18.98
N GLN A 201 -4.22 2.24 19.14
CA GLN A 201 -3.43 1.70 18.02
C GLN A 201 -4.11 0.50 17.36
N ASN A 202 -4.61 -0.46 18.14
CA ASN A 202 -5.35 -1.60 17.63
C ASN A 202 -6.59 -1.18 16.84
N LYS A 203 -7.35 -0.20 17.35
CA LYS A 203 -8.53 0.33 16.65
C LYS A 203 -8.16 1.00 15.32
N GLN A 204 -6.99 1.64 15.25
CA GLN A 204 -6.50 2.24 14.01
C GLN A 204 -6.08 1.16 12.99
N LEU A 205 -5.30 0.16 13.43
CA LEU A 205 -4.90 -0.98 12.59
C LEU A 205 -6.10 -1.78 12.08
N GLU A 206 -7.15 -1.92 12.89
CA GLU A 206 -8.40 -2.58 12.49
C GLU A 206 -9.08 -1.83 11.32
N LYS A 207 -9.12 -0.50 11.37
CA LYS A 207 -9.64 0.32 10.27
C LYS A 207 -8.78 0.20 9.01
N GLU A 208 -7.46 0.24 9.15
CA GLU A 208 -6.53 0.07 8.02
C GLU A 208 -6.69 -1.30 7.38
N ASN A 209 -6.80 -2.36 8.17
CA ASN A 209 -7.09 -3.72 7.69
C ASN A 209 -8.43 -3.78 6.94
N GLN A 210 -9.49 -3.16 7.46
CA GLN A 210 -10.77 -3.09 6.75
C GLN A 210 -10.66 -2.35 5.41
N CYS A 211 -9.95 -1.22 5.36
CA CYS A 211 -9.68 -0.50 4.12
C CYS A 211 -8.89 -1.33 3.10
N LEU A 212 -7.87 -2.07 3.55
CA LEU A 212 -7.08 -2.96 2.71
C LEU A 212 -7.91 -4.12 2.16
N ILE A 213 -8.79 -4.71 2.96
CA ILE A 213 -9.73 -5.76 2.52
C ILE A 213 -10.62 -5.22 1.40
N ILE A 214 -11.21 -4.03 1.57
CA ILE A 214 -12.04 -3.40 0.53
C ILE A 214 -11.23 -3.16 -0.76
N LYS A 215 -9.98 -2.70 -0.64
CA LYS A 215 -9.12 -2.48 -1.81
C LYS A 215 -8.77 -3.78 -2.53
N ILE A 216 -8.50 -4.85 -1.79
CA ILE A 216 -8.26 -6.19 -2.35
C ILE A 216 -9.49 -6.67 -3.12
N THR A 217 -10.68 -6.56 -2.53
CA THR A 217 -11.93 -6.96 -3.20
C THR A 217 -12.18 -6.16 -4.49
N SER A 218 -11.98 -4.84 -4.46
CA SER A 218 -12.11 -3.99 -5.65
C SER A 218 -11.13 -4.38 -6.77
N LEU A 219 -9.88 -4.69 -6.43
CA LEU A 219 -8.88 -5.14 -7.40
C LEU A 219 -9.20 -6.54 -7.95
N GLN A 220 -9.76 -7.43 -7.12
CA GLN A 220 -10.21 -8.74 -7.57
C GLN A 220 -11.38 -8.62 -8.57
N GLU A 221 -12.34 -7.74 -8.31
CA GLU A 221 -13.45 -7.46 -9.23
C GLU A 221 -12.96 -6.88 -10.57
N GLU A 222 -11.98 -5.97 -10.53
CA GLU A 222 -11.36 -5.41 -11.74
C GLU A 222 -10.63 -6.49 -12.55
N ASN A 223 -9.89 -7.38 -11.87
CA ASN A 223 -9.18 -8.48 -12.52
C ASN A 223 -10.16 -9.45 -13.21
N ILE A 224 -11.27 -9.80 -12.54
CA ILE A 224 -12.33 -10.63 -13.14
C ILE A 224 -12.90 -9.94 -14.40
N ARG A 225 -13.19 -8.65 -14.33
CA ARG A 225 -13.72 -7.87 -15.46
C ARG A 225 -12.74 -7.87 -16.65
N ASN A 226 -11.47 -7.59 -16.38
CA ASN A 226 -10.41 -7.61 -17.39
C ASN A 226 -10.22 -9.01 -18.00
N SER A 227 -10.38 -10.08 -17.22
CA SER A 227 -10.34 -11.45 -17.72
C SER A 227 -11.47 -11.71 -18.71
N VAL A 228 -12.70 -11.30 -18.38
CA VAL A 228 -13.87 -11.45 -19.27
C VAL A 228 -13.67 -10.66 -20.57
N ASP A 229 -13.21 -9.42 -20.48
CA ASP A 229 -12.93 -8.58 -21.65
C ASP A 229 -11.84 -9.20 -22.54
N THR A 230 -10.78 -9.73 -21.91
CA THR A 230 -9.69 -10.44 -22.60
C THR A 230 -10.20 -11.68 -23.34
N ASP A 231 -11.08 -12.46 -22.72
CA ASP A 231 -11.65 -13.65 -23.34
C ASP A 231 -12.59 -13.30 -24.50
N GLY A 232 -13.39 -12.22 -24.36
CA GLY A 232 -14.19 -11.69 -25.46
C GLY A 232 -13.35 -11.21 -26.65
N LEU A 233 -12.21 -10.56 -26.39
CA LEU A 233 -11.26 -10.18 -27.45
C LEU A 233 -10.63 -11.39 -28.14
N LYS A 234 -10.26 -12.43 -27.39
CA LYS A 234 -9.73 -13.68 -27.97
C LYS A 234 -10.77 -14.33 -28.89
N GLU A 235 -12.02 -14.41 -28.45
CA GLU A 235 -13.11 -14.95 -29.28
C GLU A 235 -13.26 -14.13 -30.57
N LYS A 236 -13.21 -12.79 -30.47
CA LYS A 236 -13.28 -11.93 -31.65
C LYS A 236 -12.10 -12.13 -32.61
N ILE A 237 -10.90 -12.30 -32.08
CA ILE A 237 -9.70 -12.60 -32.88
C ILE A 237 -9.87 -13.93 -33.61
N LEU A 238 -10.35 -14.98 -32.94
CA LEU A 238 -10.61 -16.28 -33.56
C LEU A 238 -11.64 -16.19 -34.69
N GLU A 239 -12.74 -15.47 -34.48
CA GLU A 239 -13.76 -15.24 -35.51
C GLU A 239 -13.18 -14.51 -36.74
N LEU A 240 -12.40 -13.45 -36.52
CA LEU A 240 -11.76 -12.70 -37.60
C LEU A 240 -10.74 -13.53 -38.36
N SER A 241 -9.94 -14.36 -37.66
CA SER A 241 -8.99 -15.28 -38.30
C SER A 241 -9.70 -16.29 -39.20
N LYS A 242 -10.80 -16.88 -38.72
CA LYS A 242 -11.61 -17.80 -39.53
C LYS A 242 -12.16 -17.12 -40.79
N ASN A 243 -12.71 -15.91 -40.67
CA ASN A 243 -13.20 -15.15 -41.81
C ASN A 243 -12.08 -14.81 -42.81
N ALA A 244 -10.88 -14.51 -42.32
CA ALA A 244 -9.71 -14.24 -43.17
C ALA A 244 -9.29 -15.49 -43.97
N GLU A 245 -9.30 -16.68 -43.34
CA GLU A 245 -9.03 -17.96 -44.02
C GLU A 245 -10.09 -18.26 -45.10
N GLU A 246 -11.38 -18.04 -44.79
CA GLU A 246 -12.47 -18.22 -45.77
C GLU A 246 -12.31 -17.29 -46.97
N LEU A 247 -11.99 -16.02 -46.74
CA LEU A 247 -11.72 -15.05 -47.82
C LEU A 247 -10.48 -15.41 -48.63
N GLN A 248 -9.42 -15.94 -47.99
CA GLN A 248 -8.23 -16.40 -48.69
C GLN A 248 -8.54 -17.59 -49.63
N ILE A 249 -9.36 -18.55 -49.16
CA ILE A 249 -9.82 -19.66 -49.99
C ILE A 249 -10.64 -19.13 -51.18
N GLN A 250 -11.56 -18.19 -50.93
CA GLN A 250 -12.37 -17.61 -51.99
C GLN A 250 -11.52 -16.86 -53.03
N ALA A 251 -10.52 -16.11 -52.60
CA ALA A 251 -9.57 -15.45 -53.50
C ALA A 251 -8.84 -16.47 -54.40
N HIS A 252 -8.35 -17.57 -53.83
CA HIS A 252 -7.66 -18.60 -54.59
C HIS A 252 -8.56 -19.29 -55.64
N ILE A 253 -9.84 -19.49 -55.32
CA ILE A 253 -10.83 -20.02 -56.28
C ILE A 253 -11.03 -19.06 -57.45
N TYR A 254 -11.15 -17.76 -57.18
CA TYR A 254 -11.31 -16.75 -58.23
C TYR A 254 -10.05 -16.63 -59.09
N GLU A 255 -8.85 -16.62 -58.49
CA GLU A 255 -7.58 -16.63 -59.23
C GLU A 255 -7.49 -17.82 -60.18
N THR A 256 -7.80 -19.02 -59.69
CA THR A 256 -7.78 -20.23 -60.51
C THR A 256 -8.78 -20.15 -61.66
N THR A 257 -9.99 -19.64 -61.39
CA THR A 257 -11.02 -19.45 -62.42
C THR A 257 -10.59 -18.44 -63.47
N LEU A 258 -9.98 -17.33 -63.05
CA LEU A 258 -9.47 -16.30 -63.95
C LEU A 258 -8.35 -16.85 -64.84
N VAL A 259 -7.38 -17.58 -64.29
CA VAL A 259 -6.31 -18.24 -65.07
C VAL A 259 -6.90 -19.19 -66.12
N ASN A 260 -7.92 -19.97 -65.77
CA ASN A 260 -8.60 -20.85 -66.73
C ASN A 260 -9.31 -20.08 -67.85
N LYS A 261 -9.95 -18.94 -67.53
CA LYS A 261 -10.59 -18.08 -68.52
C LYS A 261 -9.56 -17.42 -69.44
N GLU A 262 -8.44 -16.96 -68.88
CA GLU A 262 -7.32 -16.39 -69.64
C GLU A 262 -6.74 -17.40 -70.63
N ALA A 263 -6.50 -18.64 -70.20
CA ALA A 263 -6.04 -19.71 -71.07
C ALA A 263 -7.03 -19.99 -72.22
N SER A 264 -8.34 -20.02 -71.93
CA SER A 264 -9.39 -20.18 -72.95
C SER A 264 -9.45 -19.01 -73.92
N LEU A 265 -9.24 -17.77 -73.44
CA LEU A 265 -9.18 -16.58 -74.27
C LEU A 265 -8.00 -16.64 -75.23
N ILE A 266 -6.79 -16.95 -74.74
CA ILE A 266 -5.58 -17.12 -75.56
C ILE A 266 -5.79 -18.18 -76.64
N GLN A 267 -6.43 -19.30 -76.30
CA GLN A 267 -6.76 -20.35 -77.28
C GLN A 267 -7.70 -19.84 -78.37
N LYS A 268 -8.75 -19.09 -78.01
CA LYS A 268 -9.66 -18.47 -78.98
C LYS A 268 -8.95 -17.45 -79.87
N GLU A 269 -8.07 -16.63 -79.31
CA GLU A 269 -7.27 -15.67 -80.08
C GLU A 269 -6.34 -16.37 -81.07
N GLN A 270 -5.75 -17.50 -80.70
CA GLN A 270 -4.96 -18.32 -81.62
C GLN A 270 -5.82 -18.88 -82.76
N ALA A 271 -6.99 -19.46 -82.46
CA ALA A 271 -7.91 -19.96 -83.49
C ALA A 271 -8.36 -18.84 -84.45
N ILE A 272 -8.62 -17.63 -83.93
CA ILE A 272 -8.95 -16.46 -84.76
C ILE A 272 -7.78 -16.08 -85.68
N ARG A 273 -6.53 -16.12 -85.18
CA ARG A 273 -5.34 -15.85 -86.02
C ARG A 273 -5.18 -16.87 -87.12
N GLU A 274 -5.33 -18.16 -86.81
CA GLU A 274 -5.28 -19.25 -87.79
C GLU A 274 -6.36 -19.07 -88.86
N LEU A 275 -7.61 -18.80 -88.46
CA LEU A 275 -8.71 -18.54 -89.39
C LEU A 275 -8.43 -17.33 -90.30
N LYS A 276 -7.85 -16.24 -89.76
CA LYS A 276 -7.45 -15.07 -90.55
C LYS A 276 -6.41 -15.43 -91.62
N LEU A 277 -5.43 -16.28 -91.30
CA LEU A 277 -4.43 -16.75 -92.27
C LEU A 277 -5.10 -17.57 -93.38
N THR A 278 -5.98 -18.51 -93.03
CA THR A 278 -6.73 -19.31 -94.01
C THR A 278 -7.61 -18.44 -94.93
N VAL A 279 -8.23 -17.38 -94.40
CA VAL A 279 -9.00 -16.42 -95.22
C VAL A 279 -8.09 -15.69 -96.24
N VAL A 280 -6.87 -15.29 -95.83
CA VAL A 280 -5.89 -14.67 -96.74
C VAL A 280 -5.45 -15.65 -97.83
N GLU A 281 -5.19 -16.91 -97.47
CA GLU A 281 -4.85 -17.98 -98.43
C GLU A 281 -5.97 -18.19 -99.46
N PHE A 282 -7.22 -18.35 -99.01
CA PHE A 282 -8.36 -18.49 -99.92
C PHE A 282 -8.57 -17.25 -100.79
N SER A 283 -8.38 -16.06 -100.24
CA SER A 283 -8.46 -14.81 -101.02
C SER A 283 -7.42 -14.79 -102.15
N SER A 284 -6.19 -15.25 -101.88
CA SER A 284 -5.13 -15.38 -102.89
C SER A 284 -5.47 -16.41 -103.99
N ILE A 285 -6.04 -17.56 -103.60
CA ILE A 285 -6.51 -18.58 -104.55
C ILE A 285 -7.62 -18.00 -105.45
N ILE A 286 -8.58 -17.29 -104.86
CA ILE A 286 -9.67 -16.64 -105.59
C ILE A 286 -9.12 -15.62 -106.59
N GLU A 287 -8.17 -14.77 -106.19
CA GLU A 287 -7.55 -13.79 -107.10
C GLU A 287 -6.79 -14.47 -108.25
N THR A 288 -6.07 -15.55 -107.97
CA THR A 288 -5.37 -16.35 -108.99
C THR A 288 -6.36 -16.94 -110.00
N GLN A 289 -7.44 -17.57 -109.52
CA GLN A 289 -8.49 -18.12 -110.35
C GLN A 289 -9.21 -17.04 -111.18
N ARG A 290 -9.46 -15.85 -110.61
CA ARG A 290 -10.02 -14.70 -111.35
C ARG A 290 -9.10 -14.26 -112.48
N ALA A 291 -7.79 -14.19 -112.24
CA ALA A 291 -6.81 -13.83 -113.26
C ALA A 291 -6.73 -14.87 -114.39
N GLU A 292 -6.74 -16.16 -114.05
CA GLU A 292 -6.78 -17.26 -115.02
C GLU A 292 -8.07 -17.24 -115.85
N LYS A 293 -9.23 -17.06 -115.20
CA LYS A 293 -10.52 -16.89 -115.88
C LYS A 293 -10.47 -15.72 -116.87
N LYS A 294 -9.92 -14.58 -116.46
CA LYS A 294 -9.77 -13.39 -117.33
C LYS A 294 -8.91 -13.72 -118.55
N LYS A 295 -7.73 -14.32 -118.35
CA LYS A 295 -6.85 -14.75 -119.46
C LYS A 295 -7.57 -15.72 -120.41
N LEU A 296 -8.32 -16.68 -119.90
CA LEU A 296 -9.07 -17.63 -120.71
C LEU A 296 -10.15 -16.93 -121.55
N VAL A 297 -10.89 -15.98 -120.96
CA VAL A 297 -11.88 -15.16 -121.66
C VAL A 297 -11.22 -14.31 -122.77
N GLU A 298 -10.07 -13.70 -122.50
CA GLU A 298 -9.30 -12.93 -123.49
C GLU A 298 -8.85 -13.83 -124.66
N THR A 299 -8.31 -15.03 -124.39
CA THR A 299 -7.95 -16.00 -125.43
C THR A 299 -9.17 -16.46 -126.24
N LEU A 300 -10.31 -16.73 -125.60
CA LEU A 300 -11.55 -17.08 -126.29
C LEU A 300 -12.04 -15.96 -127.21
N GLN A 301 -12.00 -14.71 -126.74
CA GLN A 301 -12.34 -13.54 -127.57
C GLN A 301 -11.39 -13.37 -128.75
N HIS A 302 -10.08 -13.57 -128.55
CA HIS A 302 -9.09 -13.51 -129.62
C HIS A 302 -9.32 -14.59 -130.68
N MET A 303 -9.51 -15.86 -130.27
CA MET A 303 -9.85 -16.96 -131.19
C MET A 303 -11.16 -16.68 -131.94
N GLN A 304 -12.17 -16.12 -131.26
CA GLN A 304 -13.42 -15.71 -131.90
C GLN A 304 -13.19 -14.63 -132.97
N GLN A 305 -12.33 -13.64 -132.71
CA GLN A 305 -11.95 -12.63 -133.70
C GLN A 305 -11.18 -13.22 -134.90
N GLU A 306 -10.25 -14.16 -134.66
CA GLU A 306 -9.54 -14.87 -135.75
C GLU A 306 -10.49 -15.70 -136.62
N LEU A 307 -11.47 -16.39 -136.03
CA LEU A 307 -12.49 -17.15 -136.76
C LEU A 307 -13.36 -16.22 -137.65
N ILE A 308 -13.71 -15.04 -137.14
CA ILE A 308 -14.42 -14.00 -137.90
C ILE A 308 -13.57 -13.50 -139.08
N LEU A 309 -12.26 -13.25 -138.87
CA LEU A 309 -11.31 -12.80 -139.90
C LEU A 309 -11.09 -13.83 -141.02
N ASN A 310 -11.14 -15.13 -140.70
CA ASN A 310 -10.98 -16.23 -141.65
C ASN A 310 -12.26 -16.62 -142.42
N GLY A 311 -13.33 -15.80 -142.35
CA GLY A 311 -14.53 -15.93 -143.18
C GLY A 311 -15.57 -16.96 -142.70
N LEU A 312 -15.41 -17.52 -141.50
CA LEU A 312 -16.35 -18.48 -140.90
C LEU A 312 -17.29 -17.74 -139.93
N ASN A 313 -18.41 -17.23 -140.44
CA ASN A 313 -19.39 -16.53 -139.60
C ASN A 313 -20.39 -17.55 -138.98
N PHE A 314 -20.15 -17.94 -137.72
CA PHE A 314 -21.06 -18.82 -136.96
C PHE A 314 -21.87 -18.01 -135.92
N PRO A 315 -23.22 -18.07 -135.92
CA PRO A 315 -24.01 -17.51 -134.85
C PRO A 315 -24.26 -18.56 -133.76
N LEU A 316 -23.42 -18.62 -132.73
CA LEU A 316 -23.70 -19.29 -131.45
C LEU A 316 -22.60 -18.90 -130.45
N CYS A 317 -22.80 -18.49 -129.22
CA CYS A 317 -23.98 -18.36 -128.36
C CYS A 317 -23.70 -17.14 -127.48
N LYS A 318 -24.71 -16.27 -127.24
CA LYS A 318 -24.63 -15.35 -126.11
C LYS A 318 -24.53 -16.22 -124.86
N PHE A 319 -23.36 -16.30 -124.24
CA PHE A 319 -23.29 -16.66 -122.83
C PHE A 319 -23.91 -15.49 -122.04
N HIS A 320 -25.24 -15.46 -122.03
CA HIS A 320 -25.97 -14.87 -120.92
C HIS A 320 -25.53 -15.67 -119.70
N SER A 321 -24.65 -15.09 -118.90
CA SER A 321 -24.40 -15.52 -117.53
C SER A 321 -25.61 -15.18 -116.64
N ASN A 322 -26.82 -15.53 -117.09
CA ASN A 322 -27.96 -15.70 -116.21
C ASN A 322 -27.82 -17.11 -115.65
N ILE A 323 -26.84 -17.29 -114.77
CA ILE A 323 -26.85 -18.40 -113.83
C ILE A 323 -27.99 -18.06 -112.86
N PRO A 324 -28.96 -18.96 -112.63
CA PRO A 324 -30.02 -18.72 -111.66
C PRO A 324 -29.40 -18.42 -110.31
N GLU A 325 -29.68 -17.23 -109.80
CA GLU A 325 -29.22 -16.67 -108.53
C GLU A 325 -29.81 -17.39 -107.30
N GLU A 326 -30.39 -18.58 -107.50
CA GLU A 326 -31.37 -19.17 -106.59
C GLU A 326 -30.86 -20.38 -105.81
N MET A 327 -29.61 -20.81 -106.01
CA MET A 327 -29.02 -21.85 -105.16
C MET A 327 -27.54 -21.53 -104.93
N ASN A 328 -27.22 -21.03 -103.72
CA ASN A 328 -25.88 -20.81 -103.17
C ASN A 328 -25.23 -19.44 -103.44
N SER A 329 -26.01 -18.35 -103.42
CA SER A 329 -25.43 -17.00 -103.34
C SER A 329 -24.91 -16.73 -101.92
N LEU A 330 -23.69 -16.17 -101.80
CA LEU A 330 -23.09 -15.68 -100.54
C LEU A 330 -24.07 -14.79 -99.75
N HIS A 331 -25.00 -14.13 -100.46
CA HIS A 331 -26.05 -13.32 -99.85
C HIS A 331 -27.04 -14.15 -99.02
N HIS A 332 -27.47 -15.33 -99.51
CA HIS A 332 -28.38 -16.22 -98.79
C HIS A 332 -27.71 -16.85 -97.57
N GLU A 333 -26.41 -17.20 -97.65
CA GLU A 333 -25.64 -17.68 -96.49
C GLU A 333 -25.41 -16.58 -95.45
N LEU A 334 -25.14 -15.33 -95.87
CA LEU A 334 -25.00 -14.18 -94.97
C LEU A 334 -26.33 -13.83 -94.28
N GLU A 335 -27.45 -13.93 -95.00
CA GLU A 335 -28.78 -13.68 -94.46
C GLU A 335 -29.19 -14.78 -93.45
N LEU A 336 -28.87 -16.05 -93.73
CA LEU A 336 -29.02 -17.17 -92.79
C LEU A 336 -28.14 -17.02 -91.53
N ALA A 337 -26.92 -16.53 -91.68
CA ALA A 337 -26.02 -16.25 -90.54
C ALA A 337 -26.51 -15.06 -89.70
N GLN A 338 -27.13 -14.04 -90.32
CA GLN A 338 -27.73 -12.90 -89.62
C GLN A 338 -29.09 -13.21 -88.97
N SER A 339 -29.82 -14.20 -89.50
CA SER A 339 -31.11 -14.68 -88.97
C SER A 339 -30.96 -15.77 -87.90
N SER A 340 -29.73 -16.22 -87.59
CA SER A 340 -29.49 -17.10 -86.45
C SER A 340 -29.79 -16.36 -85.14
N GLU A 341 -31.00 -16.58 -84.62
CA GLU A 341 -31.54 -16.00 -83.38
C GLU A 341 -30.67 -16.35 -82.16
N ILE A 342 -29.91 -17.45 -82.24
CA ILE A 342 -29.07 -17.97 -81.15
C ILE A 342 -27.95 -16.98 -80.81
N THR A 343 -27.27 -16.40 -81.81
CA THR A 343 -26.15 -15.48 -81.56
C THR A 343 -26.66 -14.16 -80.97
N LYS A 344 -27.68 -13.51 -81.53
CA LYS A 344 -28.18 -12.22 -81.01
C LYS A 344 -28.75 -12.32 -79.59
N THR A 345 -29.40 -13.43 -79.24
CA THR A 345 -30.01 -13.63 -77.93
C THR A 345 -28.96 -13.95 -76.86
N GLU A 346 -27.91 -14.70 -77.21
CA GLU A 346 -26.76 -14.95 -76.33
C GLU A 346 -25.92 -13.68 -76.09
N TRP A 347 -25.68 -12.85 -77.11
CA TRP A 347 -24.97 -11.58 -76.92
C TRP A 347 -25.76 -10.60 -76.05
N ARG A 348 -27.09 -10.52 -76.22
CA ARG A 348 -27.95 -9.69 -75.34
C ARG A 348 -28.02 -10.22 -73.91
N SER A 349 -28.15 -11.52 -73.72
CA SER A 349 -28.22 -12.11 -72.37
C SER A 349 -26.89 -12.00 -71.62
N LEU A 350 -25.76 -12.11 -72.34
CA LEU A 350 -24.44 -11.91 -71.76
C LEU A 350 -24.21 -10.45 -71.35
N ASP A 351 -24.65 -9.48 -72.18
CA ASP A 351 -24.57 -8.05 -71.88
C ASP A 351 -25.47 -7.65 -70.70
N GLU A 352 -26.68 -8.19 -70.61
CA GLU A 352 -27.57 -7.97 -69.46
C GLU A 352 -27.02 -8.61 -68.16
N THR A 353 -26.42 -9.80 -68.27
CA THR A 353 -25.81 -10.48 -67.11
C THR A 353 -24.58 -9.74 -66.61
N LEU A 354 -23.71 -9.30 -67.52
CA LEU A 354 -22.52 -8.52 -67.20
C LEU A 354 -22.90 -7.17 -66.58
N ASN A 355 -23.87 -6.46 -67.14
CA ASN A 355 -24.37 -5.21 -66.57
C ASN A 355 -24.95 -5.42 -65.15
N ARG A 356 -25.62 -6.54 -64.91
CA ARG A 356 -26.15 -6.89 -63.57
C ARG A 356 -25.05 -7.20 -62.57
N GLU A 357 -24.00 -7.93 -62.97
CA GLU A 357 -22.86 -8.25 -62.12
C GLU A 357 -22.00 -7.02 -61.80
N VAL A 358 -21.79 -6.14 -62.78
CA VAL A 358 -21.10 -4.86 -62.59
C VAL A 358 -21.89 -3.96 -61.63
N LEU A 359 -23.23 -3.94 -61.72
CA LEU A 359 -24.06 -3.19 -60.77
C LEU A 359 -23.89 -3.70 -59.34
N ILE A 360 -23.81 -5.03 -59.14
CA ILE A 360 -23.64 -5.66 -57.82
C ILE A 360 -22.25 -5.34 -57.25
N LEU A 361 -21.21 -5.35 -58.09
CA LEU A 361 -19.84 -5.01 -57.68
C LEU A 361 -19.69 -3.52 -57.31
N LEU A 362 -20.32 -2.62 -58.08
CA LEU A 362 -20.32 -1.17 -57.80
C LEU A 362 -21.11 -0.81 -56.54
N GLN A 363 -22.04 -1.66 -56.12
CA GLN A 363 -22.87 -1.41 -54.94
C GLN A 363 -22.13 -1.64 -53.62
N GLY A 364 -20.98 -2.34 -53.65
CA GLY A 364 -20.06 -2.51 -52.52
C GLY A 364 -20.65 -3.24 -51.30
N PRO A 365 -19.81 -3.71 -50.36
CA PRO A 365 -20.25 -4.36 -49.13
C PRO A 365 -20.98 -3.40 -48.16
N GLU A 366 -20.81 -2.08 -48.35
CA GLU A 366 -21.43 -1.05 -47.52
C GLU A 366 -22.96 -0.97 -47.71
N TYR A 367 -23.48 -1.17 -48.93
CA TYR A 367 -24.92 -1.14 -49.18
C TYR A 367 -25.66 -2.34 -48.55
N ALA A 368 -25.03 -3.53 -48.58
CA ALA A 368 -25.55 -4.70 -47.87
C ALA A 368 -25.51 -4.48 -46.34
N GLY A 369 -24.44 -3.84 -45.85
CA GLY A 369 -24.30 -3.42 -44.45
C GLY A 369 -25.35 -2.41 -44.01
N GLU A 370 -25.67 -1.39 -44.83
CA GLU A 370 -26.72 -0.40 -44.52
C GLU A 370 -28.12 -1.02 -44.54
N LYS A 371 -28.42 -1.92 -45.47
CA LYS A 371 -29.70 -2.63 -45.50
C LYS A 371 -29.86 -3.54 -44.28
N PHE A 372 -28.79 -4.26 -43.89
CA PHE A 372 -28.77 -5.08 -42.68
C PHE A 372 -28.90 -4.23 -41.42
N LYS A 373 -28.19 -3.09 -41.34
CA LYS A 373 -28.30 -2.12 -40.25
C LYS A 373 -29.71 -1.55 -40.13
N THR A 374 -30.36 -1.24 -41.25
CA THR A 374 -31.74 -0.75 -41.29
C THR A 374 -32.74 -1.83 -40.85
N ILE A 375 -32.55 -3.08 -41.25
CA ILE A 375 -33.37 -4.22 -40.80
C ILE A 375 -33.20 -4.45 -39.29
N MET A 376 -31.97 -4.44 -38.78
CA MET A 376 -31.68 -4.56 -37.35
C MET A 376 -32.26 -3.40 -36.55
N GLN A 377 -32.18 -2.18 -37.08
CA GLN A 377 -32.71 -0.99 -36.41
C GLN A 377 -34.25 -0.99 -36.40
N ASN A 378 -34.90 -1.55 -37.42
CA ASN A 378 -36.35 -1.76 -37.46
C ASN A 378 -36.82 -2.87 -36.49
N LEU A 379 -36.04 -3.95 -36.34
CA LEU A 379 -36.30 -5.02 -35.37
C LEU A 379 -36.15 -4.53 -33.92
N VAL A 380 -35.11 -3.72 -33.65
CA VAL A 380 -34.87 -3.13 -32.33
C VAL A 380 -35.89 -2.03 -31.99
N SER A 381 -36.41 -1.31 -33.00
CA SER A 381 -37.40 -0.24 -32.80
C SER A 381 -38.86 -0.73 -32.85
N GLY A 382 -39.11 -2.04 -32.95
CA GLY A 382 -40.45 -2.63 -32.89
C GLY A 382 -41.38 -2.28 -34.06
N ARG A 383 -40.87 -1.77 -35.18
CA ARG A 383 -41.67 -1.53 -36.40
C ARG A 383 -41.49 -2.68 -37.37
N ALA A 384 -42.10 -3.82 -37.05
CA ALA A 384 -42.47 -4.80 -38.05
C ALA A 384 -43.58 -4.18 -38.91
N TYR A 385 -43.29 -3.90 -40.18
CA TYR A 385 -44.33 -3.51 -41.14
C TYR A 385 -45.31 -4.68 -41.31
N VAL A 386 -46.57 -4.39 -41.02
CA VAL A 386 -47.72 -5.15 -41.47
C VAL A 386 -47.88 -4.90 -42.97
N ASN A 387 -47.93 -6.01 -43.71
CA ASN A 387 -48.18 -6.20 -45.15
C ASN A 387 -47.08 -5.82 -46.15
#